data_AF-L0PA11-F1
#
_entry.id   AF-L0PA11-F1
#
_cell.length_a   1.000
_cell.length_b   1.000
_cell.length_c   1.000
_cell.angle_alpha   90.00
_cell.angle_beta   90.00
_cell.angle_gamma   90.00
#
_symmetry.space_group_name_H-M   'P 1'
#
loop_
_entity.id
_entity.type
_entity.pdbx_description
1 polymer ?
#
loop_
_entity_poly.entity_id
_entity_poly.type
_entity_poly.pdbx_seq_one_letter_code
_entity_poly.pdbx_strand_id
1 'polypeptide(L)'
;MKVLIKRDAFLTDYEVLKHIYEDELEEKYTTDSIKSRQPVNENFRTIQFELRKYLEGLPAKKQTAQQVCKLTKELENYPLTKVERLMIVNSRPDTLVELYALIEECEERFNLEQLQQILDRIHNEMPLNFQEN
;
A
#
# COMPACT_ATOMS: atom_id res chain seq x y z
N MET A 1 19.36 17.49 -14.78
CA MET A 1 18.68 16.19 -14.58
C MET A 1 17.75 15.97 -15.78
N LYS A 2 17.75 14.80 -16.43
CA LYS A 2 16.80 14.46 -17.51
C LYS A 2 15.95 13.28 -17.06
N VAL A 3 14.64 13.35 -17.27
CA VAL A 3 13.72 12.24 -16.96
C VAL A 3 13.84 11.20 -18.08
N LEU A 4 14.30 9.99 -17.73
CA LEU A 4 14.44 8.89 -18.68
C LEU A 4 13.08 8.19 -18.90
N ILE A 5 12.40 7.86 -17.81
CA ILE A 5 11.12 7.16 -17.80
C ILE A 5 10.17 7.95 -16.91
N LYS A 6 8.99 8.30 -17.43
CA LYS A 6 7.99 9.09 -16.67
C LYS A 6 7.27 8.26 -15.60
N ARG A 7 7.06 6.97 -15.85
CA ARG A 7 6.37 6.02 -14.96
C ARG A 7 7.11 4.69 -15.03
N ASP A 8 8.04 4.51 -14.10
CA ASP A 8 8.91 3.33 -14.07
C ASP A 8 8.22 2.15 -13.38
N ALA A 9 7.57 2.42 -12.24
CA ALA A 9 6.83 1.44 -11.47
C ALA A 9 5.60 2.04 -10.80
N PHE A 10 4.67 1.17 -10.42
CA PHE A 10 3.62 1.47 -9.47
C PHE A 10 4.04 0.93 -8.11
N LEU A 11 3.82 1.71 -7.05
CA LEU A 11 4.14 1.33 -5.68
C LEU A 11 2.85 1.33 -4.86
N THR A 12 2.70 0.32 -4.02
CA THR A 12 1.64 0.22 -3.02
C THR A 12 1.88 1.20 -1.87
N ASP A 13 0.81 1.60 -1.21
CA ASP A 13 0.89 2.49 -0.04
C ASP A 13 1.72 1.85 1.08
N TYR A 14 1.67 0.51 1.18
CA TYR A 14 2.52 -0.28 2.07
C TYR A 14 4.02 -0.16 1.73
N GLU A 15 4.40 -0.32 0.46
CA GLU A 15 5.81 -0.22 0.04
C GLU A 15 6.39 1.17 0.32
N VAL A 16 5.59 2.22 0.05
CA VAL A 16 5.98 3.60 0.34
C VAL A 16 6.13 3.81 1.84
N LEU A 17 5.18 3.33 2.65
CA LEU A 17 5.24 3.46 4.11
C LEU A 17 6.45 2.70 4.69
N LYS A 18 6.70 1.48 4.22
CA LYS A 18 7.86 0.66 4.61
C LYS A 18 9.17 1.36 4.29
N HIS A 19 9.29 1.94 3.09
CA HIS A 19 10.49 2.65 2.68
C HIS A 19 10.75 3.87 3.57
N ILE A 20 9.71 4.65 3.90
CA ILE A 20 9.84 5.80 4.81
C ILE A 20 10.35 5.36 6.19
N TYR A 21 9.86 4.23 6.72
CA TYR A 21 10.35 3.70 8.00
C TYR A 21 11.82 3.27 7.93
N GLU A 22 12.23 2.63 6.83
CA GLU A 22 13.62 2.23 6.60
C GLU A 22 14.54 3.46 6.54
N ASP A 23 14.15 4.49 5.80
CA ASP A 23 14.90 5.76 5.71
C ASP A 23 15.05 6.44 7.08
N GLU A 24 13.97 6.51 7.87
CA GLU A 24 14.02 7.08 9.23
C GLU A 24 14.95 6.29 10.18
N LEU A 25 15.03 4.97 10.02
CA LEU A 25 15.91 4.14 10.82
C LEU A 25 17.37 4.41 10.45
N GLU A 26 17.69 4.50 9.15
CA GLU A 26 19.04 4.83 8.66
C GLU A 26 19.51 6.22 9.14
N GLU A 27 18.62 7.22 9.14
CA GLU A 27 18.93 8.55 9.69
C GLU A 27 19.28 8.51 11.19
N LYS A 28 18.62 7.65 11.97
CA LYS A 28 18.91 7.48 13.40
C LYS A 28 20.28 6.83 13.61
N TYR A 29 20.58 5.75 12.89
CA TYR A 29 21.87 5.06 12.96
C TYR A 29 23.04 5.97 12.56
N THR A 30 22.87 6.79 11.54
CA THR A 30 23.90 7.73 11.08
C THR A 30 24.12 8.89 12.05
N THR A 31 23.07 9.35 12.74
CA THR A 31 23.16 10.41 13.76
C THR A 31 23.92 9.97 15.02
N ASP A 32 23.80 8.71 15.43
CA ASP A 32 24.55 8.14 16.56
C ASP A 32 26.05 7.98 16.27
N SER A 33 26.41 7.85 14.99
CA SER A 33 27.80 7.89 14.55
C SER A 33 28.25 9.35 14.35
N ILE A 34 29.13 9.84 15.22
CA ILE A 34 29.58 11.25 15.34
C ILE A 34 30.14 11.89 14.03
N LYS A 35 30.28 11.15 12.92
CA LYS A 35 31.07 11.54 11.74
C LYS A 35 30.33 12.13 10.53
N SER A 36 29.00 12.24 10.49
CA SER A 36 28.35 12.94 9.38
C SER A 36 27.02 13.61 9.75
N ARG A 37 27.10 14.74 10.46
CA ARG A 37 25.96 15.68 10.56
C ARG A 37 25.82 16.47 9.26
N GLN A 38 25.45 15.82 8.16
CA GLN A 38 24.82 16.59 7.09
C GLN A 38 23.38 16.84 7.54
N PRO A 39 22.95 18.11 7.68
CA PRO A 39 21.58 18.39 8.03
C PRO A 39 20.67 17.87 6.92
N VAL A 40 19.81 16.92 7.25
CA VAL A 40 18.73 16.49 6.37
C VAL A 40 17.88 17.73 6.05
N ASN A 41 17.54 17.91 4.78
CA ASN A 41 16.79 19.08 4.31
C ASN A 41 15.44 19.18 5.04
N GLU A 42 15.13 20.35 5.61
CA GLU A 42 13.89 20.59 6.36
C GLU A 42 12.63 20.33 5.52
N ASN A 43 12.69 20.64 4.22
CA ASN A 43 11.58 20.39 3.30
C ASN A 43 11.32 18.88 3.13
N PHE A 44 12.39 18.08 3.07
CA PHE A 44 12.28 16.63 2.94
C PHE A 44 11.65 16.02 4.20
N ARG A 45 12.09 16.46 5.38
CA ARG A 45 11.51 16.01 6.66
C ARG A 45 10.03 16.33 6.79
N THR A 46 9.62 17.51 6.35
CA THR A 46 8.21 17.92 6.38
C THR A 46 7.37 16.98 5.52
N ILE A 47 7.80 16.74 4.27
CA ILE A 47 7.10 15.83 3.35
C ILE A 47 7.06 14.40 3.92
N GLN A 48 8.19 13.90 4.45
CA GLN A 48 8.27 12.57 5.04
C GLN A 48 7.29 12.40 6.21
N PHE A 49 7.23 13.39 7.11
CA PHE A 49 6.32 13.39 8.25
C PHE A 49 4.85 13.44 7.83
N GLU A 50 4.49 14.34 6.91
CA GLU A 50 3.12 14.47 6.42
C GLU A 50 2.65 13.21 5.66
N LEU A 51 3.50 12.68 4.78
CA LEU A 51 3.22 11.47 4.00
C LEU A 51 3.06 10.26 4.92
N ARG A 52 3.98 10.09 5.88
CA ARG A 52 3.88 9.04 6.89
C ARG A 52 2.57 9.16 7.67
N LYS A 53 2.24 10.35 8.17
CA LYS A 53 1.01 10.58 8.94
C LYS A 53 -0.24 10.23 8.13
N TYR A 54 -0.24 10.56 6.84
CA TYR A 54 -1.33 10.20 5.92
C TYR A 54 -1.43 8.68 5.73
N LEU A 55 -0.32 8.02 5.38
CA LEU A 55 -0.28 6.57 5.14
C LEU A 55 -0.55 5.75 6.41
N GLU A 56 -0.20 6.27 7.58
CA GLU A 56 -0.53 5.65 8.87
C GLU A 56 -2.02 5.68 9.19
N GLY A 57 -2.78 6.62 8.61
CA GLY A 57 -4.24 6.68 8.71
C GLY A 57 -4.97 5.73 7.75
N LEU A 58 -4.24 5.16 6.79
CA LEU A 58 -4.76 4.20 5.80
C LEU A 58 -4.61 2.75 6.29
N PRO A 59 -5.31 1.78 5.66
CA PRO A 59 -5.15 0.37 6.01
C PRO A 59 -3.70 -0.12 5.79
N ALA A 60 -2.88 0.58 5.00
CA ALA A 60 -1.46 0.28 4.76
C ALA A 60 -0.65 0.02 6.05
N LYS A 61 -0.95 0.73 7.16
CA LYS A 61 -0.26 0.52 8.45
C LYS A 61 -0.46 -0.87 9.05
N LYS A 62 -1.63 -1.48 8.80
CA LYS A 62 -1.99 -2.80 9.34
C LYS A 62 -1.55 -3.94 8.44
N GLN A 63 -0.99 -3.63 7.27
CA GLN A 63 -0.57 -4.62 6.29
C GLN A 63 0.86 -5.08 6.55
N THR A 64 1.13 -6.34 6.20
CA THR A 64 2.48 -6.92 6.20
C THR A 64 2.89 -7.26 4.76
N ALA A 65 4.18 -7.22 4.44
CA ALA A 65 4.72 -7.59 3.14
C ALA A 65 4.23 -8.97 2.65
N GLN A 66 4.10 -9.92 3.57
CA GLN A 66 3.58 -11.25 3.27
C GLN A 66 2.11 -11.22 2.82
N GLN A 67 1.27 -10.43 3.48
CA GLN A 67 -0.16 -10.30 3.16
C GLN A 67 -0.35 -9.60 1.81
N VAL A 68 0.39 -8.50 1.57
CA VAL A 68 0.36 -7.78 0.29
C VAL A 68 0.78 -8.70 -0.86
N CYS A 69 1.86 -9.46 -0.68
CA CYS A 69 2.34 -10.38 -1.71
C CYS A 69 1.35 -11.53 -1.99
N LYS A 70 0.75 -12.12 -0.94
CA LYS A 70 -0.25 -13.17 -1.08
C LYS A 70 -1.50 -12.66 -1.78
N LEU A 71 -2.06 -11.55 -1.31
CA LEU A 71 -3.25 -10.96 -1.92
C LEU A 71 -3.00 -10.60 -3.39
N THR A 72 -1.85 -9.99 -3.71
CA THR A 72 -1.51 -9.66 -5.09
C THR A 72 -1.47 -10.89 -6.00
N LYS A 73 -0.93 -12.02 -5.51
CA LYS A 73 -0.90 -13.30 -6.24
C LYS A 73 -2.26 -13.95 -6.37
N GLU A 74 -3.11 -13.85 -5.35
CA GLU A 74 -4.48 -14.37 -5.45
C GLU A 74 -5.32 -13.56 -6.44
N LEU A 75 -5.17 -12.23 -6.41
CA LEU A 75 -5.84 -11.30 -7.33
C LEU A 75 -5.38 -11.44 -8.79
N GLU A 76 -4.21 -12.04 -9.05
CA GLU A 76 -3.75 -12.36 -10.42
C GLU A 76 -4.62 -13.41 -11.12
N ASN A 77 -5.34 -14.23 -10.38
CA ASN A 77 -6.23 -15.24 -10.96
C ASN A 77 -7.52 -14.63 -11.52
N TYR A 78 -7.81 -13.38 -11.19
CA TYR A 78 -8.98 -12.65 -11.65
C TYR A 78 -8.60 -11.72 -12.80
N PRO A 79 -9.52 -11.42 -13.75
CA PRO A 79 -9.26 -10.51 -14.86
C PRO A 79 -9.25 -9.04 -14.40
N LEU A 80 -8.43 -8.71 -13.41
CA LEU A 80 -8.23 -7.36 -12.87
C LEU A 80 -7.03 -6.69 -13.52
N THR A 81 -7.16 -5.40 -13.83
CA THR A 81 -6.04 -4.60 -14.32
C THR A 81 -5.01 -4.40 -13.20
N LYS A 82 -3.78 -3.99 -13.57
CA LYS A 82 -2.73 -3.71 -12.58
C LYS A 82 -3.13 -2.60 -11.59
N VAL A 83 -3.86 -1.59 -12.07
CA VAL A 83 -4.30 -0.45 -11.26
C VAL A 83 -5.43 -0.85 -10.32
N GLU A 84 -6.40 -1.65 -10.78
CA GLU A 84 -7.47 -2.16 -9.91
C GLU A 84 -6.91 -3.01 -8.78
N ARG A 85 -5.93 -3.88 -9.07
CA ARG A 85 -5.25 -4.67 -8.02
C ARG A 85 -4.53 -3.78 -7.02
N LEU A 86 -3.82 -2.77 -7.50
CA LEU A 86 -3.15 -1.79 -6.66
C LEU A 86 -4.15 -1.05 -5.75
N MET A 87 -5.28 -0.62 -6.31
CA MET A 87 -6.34 0.06 -5.58
C MET A 87 -6.99 -0.84 -4.53
N ILE A 88 -7.26 -2.11 -4.85
CA ILE A 88 -7.79 -3.08 -3.89
C ILE A 88 -6.82 -3.29 -2.72
N VAL A 89 -5.52 -3.43 -3.00
CA VAL A 89 -4.49 -3.58 -1.96
C VAL A 89 -4.41 -2.33 -1.08
N ASN A 90 -4.43 -1.13 -1.67
CA ASN A 90 -4.30 0.12 -0.95
C ASN A 90 -5.55 0.49 -0.15
N SER A 91 -6.74 0.29 -0.70
CA SER A 91 -8.00 0.69 -0.07
C SER A 91 -8.59 -0.39 0.83
N ARG A 92 -8.25 -1.68 0.60
CA ARG A 92 -8.79 -2.83 1.34
C ARG A 92 -10.33 -2.72 1.46
N PRO A 93 -11.08 -2.96 0.37
CA PRO A 93 -12.53 -2.87 0.41
C PRO A 93 -13.12 -3.91 1.34
N ASP A 94 -14.01 -3.49 2.23
CA ASP A 94 -14.70 -4.36 3.19
C ASP A 94 -16.11 -4.73 2.69
N THR A 95 -16.66 -3.95 1.75
CA THR A 95 -17.99 -4.18 1.18
C THR A 95 -17.97 -4.37 -0.33
N LEU A 96 -18.98 -5.05 -0.87
CA LEU A 96 -19.17 -5.17 -2.32
C LEU A 96 -19.29 -3.80 -2.99
N VAL A 97 -19.97 -2.84 -2.35
CA VAL A 97 -20.18 -1.49 -2.90
C VAL A 97 -18.84 -0.77 -3.14
N GLU A 98 -17.90 -0.92 -2.21
CA GLU A 98 -16.54 -0.38 -2.39
C GLU A 98 -15.83 -1.09 -3.55
N LEU A 99 -15.96 -2.42 -3.67
CA LEU A 99 -15.38 -3.15 -4.78
C LEU A 99 -15.96 -2.70 -6.15
N TYR A 100 -17.27 -2.44 -6.22
CA TYR A 100 -17.91 -1.84 -7.40
C TYR A 100 -17.37 -0.44 -7.73
N ALA A 101 -16.97 0.33 -6.73
CA ALA A 101 -16.39 1.66 -6.94
C ALA A 101 -14.93 1.60 -7.43
N LEU A 102 -14.20 0.51 -7.15
CA LEU A 102 -12.79 0.35 -7.54
C LEU A 102 -12.61 -0.31 -8.92
N ILE A 103 -13.58 -1.11 -9.38
CA ILE A 103 -13.51 -1.86 -10.65
C ILE A 103 -14.41 -1.20 -11.69
N GLU A 104 -13.84 -0.85 -12.84
CA GLU A 104 -14.61 -0.32 -13.97
C GLU A 104 -15.40 -1.44 -14.66
N GLU A 105 -16.65 -1.14 -15.07
CA GLU A 105 -17.55 -2.06 -15.77
C GLU A 105 -17.72 -3.40 -15.03
N CYS A 106 -17.77 -3.32 -13.69
CA CYS A 106 -17.78 -4.48 -12.80
C CYS A 106 -18.90 -5.50 -13.12
N GLU A 107 -20.10 -5.01 -13.45
CA GLU A 107 -21.28 -5.85 -13.80
C GLU A 107 -21.10 -6.65 -15.09
N GLU A 108 -20.30 -6.16 -16.05
CA GLU A 108 -20.05 -6.85 -17.32
C GLU A 108 -18.89 -7.85 -17.22
N ARG A 109 -17.93 -7.57 -16.31
CA ARG A 109 -16.69 -8.34 -16.18
C ARG A 109 -16.75 -9.43 -15.11
N PHE A 110 -17.58 -9.29 -14.10
CA PHE A 110 -17.61 -10.18 -12.95
C PHE A 110 -19.02 -10.63 -12.57
N ASN A 111 -19.12 -11.89 -12.16
CA ASN A 111 -20.32 -12.40 -11.53
C ASN A 111 -20.33 -12.04 -10.04
N LEU A 112 -21.53 -11.92 -9.45
CA LEU A 112 -21.69 -11.60 -8.03
C LEU A 112 -20.96 -12.61 -7.11
N GLU A 113 -20.95 -13.89 -7.48
CA GLU A 113 -20.19 -14.94 -6.76
C GLU A 113 -18.67 -14.70 -6.80
N GLN A 114 -18.12 -14.23 -7.93
CA GLN A 114 -16.70 -13.93 -8.04
C GLN A 114 -16.31 -12.73 -7.20
N LEU A 115 -17.17 -11.70 -7.16
CA LEU A 115 -16.96 -10.52 -6.32
C LEU A 115 -17.00 -10.89 -4.83
N GLN A 116 -17.93 -11.76 -4.43
CA GLN A 116 -17.96 -12.31 -3.07
C GLN A 116 -16.69 -13.10 -2.74
N GLN A 117 -16.21 -13.94 -3.66
CA GLN A 117 -14.95 -14.65 -3.47
C GLN A 117 -13.76 -13.70 -3.30
N ILE A 118 -13.66 -12.64 -4.12
CA ILE A 118 -12.61 -11.62 -3.98
C ILE A 118 -12.69 -10.97 -2.60
N LEU A 119 -13.89 -10.60 -2.17
CA LEU A 119 -14.11 -9.97 -0.86
C LEU A 119 -13.72 -10.91 0.29
N ASP A 120 -14.11 -12.18 0.21
CA ASP A 120 -13.75 -13.19 1.19
C ASP A 120 -12.23 -13.41 1.26
N ARG A 121 -11.54 -13.38 0.10
CA ARG A 121 -10.07 -13.47 0.03
C ARG A 121 -9.40 -12.28 0.71
N ILE A 122 -9.89 -11.07 0.46
CA ILE A 122 -9.40 -9.85 1.12
C ILE A 122 -9.55 -9.95 2.64
N HIS A 123 -10.72 -10.38 3.12
CA HIS A 123 -10.99 -10.57 4.55
C HIS A 123 -10.12 -11.65 5.20
N ASN A 124 -9.83 -12.73 4.48
CA ASN A 124 -8.97 -13.82 4.97
C ASN A 124 -7.50 -13.42 5.04
N GLU A 125 -6.96 -12.78 3.99
CA GLU A 125 -5.54 -12.42 3.92
C GLU A 125 -5.19 -11.19 4.75
N MET A 126 -6.14 -10.26 4.88
CA MET A 126 -5.99 -9.05 5.69
C MET A 126 -7.13 -9.00 6.70
N PRO A 127 -7.04 -9.59 7.90
CA PRO A 127 -8.07 -9.43 8.93
C PRO A 127 -8.05 -8.01 9.53
N LEU A 128 -9.21 -7.47 9.95
CA LEU A 128 -9.30 -6.20 10.70
C LEU A 128 -8.75 -6.33 12.14
N ASN A 129 -8.70 -7.56 12.65
CA ASN A 129 -8.45 -7.87 14.04
C ASN A 129 -6.95 -8.12 14.30
N PHE A 130 -6.18 -7.06 14.41
CA PHE A 130 -5.11 -7.05 15.42
C PHE A 130 -5.69 -6.36 16.63
N GLN A 131 -5.81 -7.11 17.74
CA GLN A 131 -6.29 -6.57 19.01
C GLN A 131 -5.48 -5.32 19.35
N GLU A 132 -6.20 -4.24 19.66
CA GLU A 132 -5.65 -3.13 20.42
C GLU A 132 -4.98 -3.72 21.68
N ASN A 133 -3.64 -3.66 21.72
CA ASN A 133 -2.85 -3.81 22.94
C ASN A 133 -1.98 -2.56 23.07
#